data_AF-A0A2D8MB90-F1
#
_entry.id   AF-A0A2D8MB90-F1
#
_cell.length_a   1.000
_cell.length_b   1.000
_cell.length_c   1.000
_cell.angle_alpha   90.00
_cell.angle_beta   90.00
_cell.angle_gamma   90.00
#
_symmetry.space_group_name_H-M   'P 1'
#
loop_
_entity.id
_entity.type
_entity.pdbx_description
1 polymer ?
#
loop_
_entity_poly.entity_id
_entity_poly.type
_entity_poly.pdbx_seq_one_letter_code
_entity_poly.pdbx_strand_id
1 'polypeptide(L)'
;MPEFAIVQPFSPENRNVLSGYLVGGSDNDRLGKLTSYSFPPDATVIGPSQAQARIDQDERISAWMTLRMQSGSRVSRGRLLAIPLDNAVVYMQPLFVQADKSSVSELLGAQLASVPELKQVVIVFGDRVLMRPTLKEAVAALFAQDEPSVPGPTEAATEEQTSES
;
A
#
# COMPACT_ATOMS: atom_id res chain seq x y z
N MET A 1 -8.46 -18.33 -19.95
CA MET A 1 -7.20 -18.45 -19.18
C MET A 1 -6.94 -17.12 -18.50
N PRO A 2 -6.36 -17.07 -17.29
CA PRO A 2 -5.98 -15.81 -16.67
C PRO A 2 -4.86 -15.15 -17.48
N GLU A 3 -4.95 -13.83 -17.67
CA GLU A 3 -3.91 -13.00 -18.30
C GLU A 3 -3.06 -12.32 -17.23
N PHE A 4 -1.74 -12.29 -17.42
CA PHE A 4 -0.83 -11.56 -16.54
C PHE A 4 -0.37 -10.24 -17.19
N ALA A 5 -0.20 -9.21 -16.36
CA ALA A 5 0.34 -7.93 -16.80
C ALA A 5 1.23 -7.30 -15.73
N ILE A 6 2.24 -6.56 -16.17
CA ILE A 6 3.04 -5.69 -15.31
C ILE A 6 2.44 -4.29 -15.38
N VAL A 7 2.21 -3.69 -14.22
CA VAL A 7 1.73 -2.31 -14.10
C VAL A 7 2.80 -1.46 -13.43
N GLN A 8 3.15 -0.35 -14.07
CA GLN A 8 4.09 0.64 -13.53
C GLN A 8 3.39 2.00 -13.39
N PRO A 9 3.16 2.50 -12.17
CA PRO A 9 2.61 3.84 -11.95
C PRO A 9 3.62 4.92 -12.33
N PHE A 10 3.14 6.05 -12.85
CA PHE A 10 3.95 7.22 -13.18
C PHE A 10 3.47 8.46 -12.43
N SER A 11 4.35 9.02 -11.60
CA SER A 11 4.17 10.29 -10.90
C SER A 11 5.32 11.23 -11.30
N PRO A 12 5.06 12.45 -11.78
CA PRO A 12 6.11 13.43 -12.10
C PRO A 12 6.93 13.79 -10.86
N GLU A 13 8.24 14.03 -10.99
CA GLU A 13 9.13 14.31 -9.85
C GLU A 13 8.65 15.44 -8.93
N ASN A 14 8.03 16.48 -9.50
CA ASN A 14 7.58 17.65 -8.74
C ASN A 14 6.12 17.55 -8.27
N ARG A 15 5.46 16.40 -8.48
CA ARG A 15 4.07 16.20 -8.11
C ARG A 15 3.87 14.81 -7.51
N ASN A 16 3.49 14.76 -6.25
CA ASN A 16 3.15 13.50 -5.57
C ASN A 16 1.83 12.86 -6.05
N VAL A 17 1.21 13.36 -7.12
CA VAL A 17 -0.01 12.80 -7.72
C VAL A 17 0.33 11.82 -8.83
N LEU A 18 -0.54 10.84 -9.04
CA LEU A 18 -0.40 9.89 -10.13
C LEU A 18 -0.93 10.51 -11.42
N SER A 19 -0.08 10.63 -12.44
CA SER A 19 -0.48 11.17 -13.76
C SER A 19 -0.89 10.09 -14.74
N GLY A 20 -0.47 8.84 -14.53
CA GLY A 20 -0.82 7.72 -15.37
C GLY A 20 -0.17 6.41 -14.95
N TYR A 21 -0.33 5.38 -15.76
CA TYR A 21 0.31 4.08 -15.58
C TYR A 21 0.62 3.41 -16.91
N LEU A 22 1.68 2.60 -16.94
CA LEU A 22 2.07 1.79 -18.09
C LEU A 22 1.75 0.32 -17.81
N VAL A 23 1.08 -0.34 -18.75
CA VAL A 23 0.74 -1.76 -18.67
C VAL A 23 1.48 -2.53 -19.75
N GLY A 24 2.26 -3.53 -19.35
CA GLY A 24 2.86 -4.52 -20.26
C GLY A 24 2.10 -5.83 -20.19
N GLY A 25 1.48 -6.25 -21.31
CA GLY A 25 0.77 -7.52 -21.42
C GLY A 25 1.71 -8.71 -21.61
N SER A 26 1.33 -9.88 -21.09
CA SER A 26 2.16 -11.10 -21.15
C SER A 26 1.58 -12.22 -22.03
N ASP A 27 0.38 -12.07 -22.60
CA ASP A 27 -0.28 -13.15 -23.36
C ASP A 27 -0.76 -12.72 -24.75
N ASN A 28 -0.79 -13.70 -25.66
CA ASN A 28 -1.34 -13.60 -27.02
C ASN A 28 -0.93 -12.32 -27.75
N ASP A 29 -1.91 -11.60 -28.30
CA ASP A 29 -1.73 -10.37 -29.07
C ASP A 29 -1.19 -9.19 -28.23
N ARG A 30 -1.09 -9.33 -26.91
CA ARG A 30 -0.62 -8.28 -25.99
C ARG A 30 0.80 -8.54 -25.47
N LEU A 31 1.38 -9.71 -25.74
CA LEU A 31 2.75 -10.03 -25.37
C LEU A 31 3.73 -9.00 -25.93
N GLY A 32 4.48 -8.35 -25.04
CA GLY A 32 5.50 -7.35 -25.41
C GLY A 32 4.93 -5.98 -25.81
N LYS A 33 3.60 -5.78 -25.75
CA LYS A 33 2.98 -4.48 -25.99
C LYS A 33 2.88 -3.69 -24.71
N LEU A 34 3.32 -2.43 -24.76
CA LEU A 34 3.20 -1.46 -23.69
C LEU A 34 2.03 -0.52 -24.00
N THR A 35 1.06 -0.42 -23.10
CA THR A 35 -0.07 0.51 -23.20
C THR A 35 0.02 1.54 -22.08
N SER A 36 0.08 2.82 -22.45
CA SER A 36 0.06 3.93 -21.51
C SER A 36 -1.36 4.42 -21.29
N TYR A 37 -1.74 4.60 -20.03
CA TYR A 37 -2.99 5.21 -19.62
C TYR A 37 -2.67 6.48 -18.85
N SER A 38 -3.31 7.58 -19.22
CA SER A 38 -3.14 8.87 -18.55
C SER A 38 -4.43 9.26 -17.86
N PHE A 39 -4.32 9.76 -16.65
CA PHE A 39 -5.47 10.37 -15.97
C PHE A 39 -5.74 11.75 -16.57
N PRO A 40 -7.00 12.24 -16.52
CA PRO A 40 -7.32 13.60 -16.88
C PRO A 40 -6.43 14.60 -16.10
N PRO A 41 -6.00 15.71 -16.71
CA PRO A 41 -5.06 16.65 -16.08
C PRO A 41 -5.62 17.33 -14.81
N ASP A 42 -6.93 17.32 -14.64
CA ASP A 42 -7.69 17.80 -13.48
C ASP A 42 -7.93 16.72 -12.40
N ALA A 43 -7.62 15.46 -12.69
CA ALA A 43 -7.80 14.37 -11.73
C ALA A 43 -6.73 14.41 -10.63
N THR A 44 -7.16 14.47 -9.37
CA THR A 44 -6.28 14.38 -8.20
C THR A 44 -6.23 12.93 -7.72
N VAL A 45 -5.47 12.09 -8.43
CA VAL A 45 -5.26 10.68 -8.04
C VAL A 45 -4.05 10.60 -7.10
N ILE A 46 -4.25 9.98 -5.94
CA ILE A 46 -3.17 9.78 -4.95
C ILE A 46 -2.02 8.99 -5.61
N GLY A 47 -0.78 9.44 -5.39
CA GLY A 47 0.41 8.75 -5.90
C GLY A 47 0.92 7.67 -4.94
N PRO A 48 1.85 6.80 -5.40
CA PRO A 48 2.41 5.72 -4.57
C PRO A 48 3.04 6.21 -3.26
N SER A 49 3.77 7.32 -3.29
CA SER A 49 4.40 7.90 -2.09
C SER A 49 3.36 8.37 -1.08
N GLN A 50 2.24 8.94 -1.53
CA GLN A 50 1.14 9.34 -0.64
C GLN A 50 0.44 8.12 -0.03
N ALA A 51 0.19 7.07 -0.83
CA ALA A 51 -0.36 5.82 -0.33
C ALA A 51 0.55 5.18 0.72
N GLN A 52 1.87 5.14 0.48
CA GLN A 52 2.85 4.63 1.44
C GLN A 52 2.84 5.44 2.75
N ALA A 53 2.83 6.77 2.66
CA ALA A 53 2.75 7.65 3.83
C ALA A 53 1.48 7.39 4.66
N ARG A 54 0.33 7.18 4.03
CA ARG A 54 -0.92 6.84 4.73
C ARG A 54 -0.83 5.49 5.45
N ILE A 55 -0.19 4.50 4.86
CA ILE A 55 0.06 3.20 5.51
C ILE A 55 0.96 3.37 6.74
N ASP A 56 2.03 4.15 6.60
CA ASP A 56 2.99 4.38 7.70
C ASP A 56 2.40 5.20 8.85
N GLN A 57 1.41 6.06 8.56
CA GLN A 57 0.69 6.87 9.55
C GLN A 57 -0.45 6.13 10.26
N ASP A 58 -0.90 4.97 9.76
CA ASP A 58 -2.00 4.23 10.39
C ASP A 58 -1.55 3.55 11.69
N GLU A 59 -2.12 3.99 12.81
CA GLU A 59 -1.78 3.50 14.15
C GLU A 59 -2.08 2.00 14.31
N ARG A 60 -3.13 1.47 13.67
CA ARG A 60 -3.52 0.06 13.78
C ARG A 60 -2.46 -0.84 13.14
N ILE A 61 -1.89 -0.38 12.02
CA ILE A 61 -0.80 -1.07 11.32
C ILE A 61 0.46 -1.04 12.18
N SER A 62 0.84 0.14 12.67
CA SER A 62 2.02 0.31 13.54
C SER A 62 1.93 -0.51 14.83
N ALA A 63 0.77 -0.52 15.48
CA ALA A 63 0.50 -1.34 16.67
C ALA A 63 0.57 -2.84 16.36
N TRP A 64 -0.06 -3.29 15.27
CA TRP A 64 -0.03 -4.69 14.85
C TRP A 64 1.41 -5.16 14.56
N MET A 65 2.20 -4.36 13.84
CA MET A 65 3.60 -4.68 13.54
C MET A 65 4.42 -4.78 14.83
N THR A 66 4.29 -3.80 15.73
CA THR A 66 5.02 -3.77 17.00
C THR A 66 4.72 -5.01 17.84
N LEU A 67 3.44 -5.37 17.99
CA LEU A 67 3.03 -6.58 18.71
C LEU A 67 3.61 -7.85 18.09
N ARG A 68 3.65 -7.94 16.76
CA ARG A 68 4.20 -9.12 16.07
C ARG A 68 5.72 -9.23 16.15
N MET A 69 6.43 -8.11 16.33
CA MET A 69 7.88 -8.12 16.52
C MET A 69 8.33 -8.58 17.92
N GLN A 70 7.42 -8.66 18.89
CA GLN A 70 7.77 -9.02 20.28
C GLN A 70 8.04 -10.51 20.51
N SER A 71 7.52 -11.41 19.66
CA SER A 71 7.58 -12.86 19.89
C SER A 71 8.76 -13.54 19.17
N GLY A 72 9.92 -12.88 19.09
CA GLY A 72 11.08 -13.40 18.32
C GLY A 72 10.75 -13.58 16.83
N SER A 73 9.85 -12.75 16.32
CA SER A 73 9.42 -12.75 14.91
C SER A 73 9.78 -11.41 14.27
N ARG A 74 10.10 -11.44 12.99
CA ARG A 74 10.35 -10.24 12.18
C ARG A 74 9.16 -10.02 11.26
N VAL A 75 8.70 -8.77 11.20
CA VAL A 75 7.68 -8.33 10.24
C VAL A 75 8.39 -7.72 9.04
N SER A 76 8.02 -8.12 7.83
CA SER A 76 8.51 -7.52 6.58
C SER A 76 7.33 -7.00 5.75
N ARG A 77 7.52 -5.83 5.13
CA ARG A 77 6.54 -5.23 4.22
C ARG A 77 6.89 -5.65 2.79
N GLY A 78 5.90 -6.09 2.04
CA GLY A 78 6.07 -6.35 0.61
C GLY A 78 6.06 -5.09 -0.23
N ARG A 79 6.23 -5.26 -1.53
CA ARG A 79 6.12 -4.18 -2.52
C ARG A 79 4.70 -3.62 -2.53
N LEU A 80 4.59 -2.29 -2.55
CA LEU A 80 3.33 -1.60 -2.79
C LEU A 80 2.90 -1.83 -4.25
N LEU A 81 1.75 -2.43 -4.44
CA LEU A 81 1.16 -2.69 -5.75
C LEU A 81 0.12 -1.62 -6.05
N ALA A 82 0.25 -0.96 -7.20
CA ALA A 82 -0.75 -0.03 -7.71
C ALA A 82 -1.67 -0.77 -8.67
N ILE A 83 -2.97 -0.80 -8.36
CA ILE A 83 -4.00 -1.48 -9.14
C ILE A 83 -4.93 -0.40 -9.70
N PRO A 84 -4.83 -0.07 -10.99
CA PRO A 84 -5.70 0.91 -11.62
C PRO A 84 -7.13 0.38 -11.72
N LEU A 85 -8.10 1.23 -11.36
CA LEU A 85 -9.54 0.98 -11.45
C LEU A 85 -10.19 2.21 -12.10
N ASP A 86 -10.43 2.15 -13.40
CA ASP A 86 -10.97 3.26 -14.20
C ASP A 86 -10.25 4.60 -13.91
N ASN A 87 -10.92 5.52 -13.22
CA ASN A 87 -10.43 6.86 -12.90
C ASN A 87 -9.76 6.96 -11.51
N ALA A 88 -9.49 5.83 -10.86
CA ALA A 88 -8.88 5.76 -9.54
C ALA A 88 -7.81 4.67 -9.48
N VAL A 89 -7.06 4.64 -8.38
CA VAL A 89 -6.08 3.59 -8.10
C VAL A 89 -6.26 3.06 -6.69
N VAL A 90 -6.27 1.73 -6.59
CA VAL A 90 -6.18 1.01 -5.32
C VAL A 90 -4.73 0.63 -5.11
N TYR A 91 -4.19 0.96 -3.94
CA TYR A 91 -2.87 0.50 -3.53
C TYR A 91 -3.00 -0.67 -2.58
N MET A 92 -2.11 -1.64 -2.71
CA MET A 92 -2.08 -2.81 -1.86
C MET A 92 -0.66 -3.11 -1.39
N GLN A 93 -0.48 -3.33 -0.08
CA GLN A 93 0.80 -3.77 0.50
C GLN A 93 0.59 -5.02 1.36
N PRO A 94 1.23 -6.16 1.01
CA PRO A 94 1.20 -7.33 1.87
C PRO A 94 2.18 -7.18 3.04
N LEU A 95 1.78 -7.66 4.22
CA LEU A 95 2.61 -7.74 5.42
C LEU A 95 2.90 -9.21 5.75
N PHE A 96 4.17 -9.52 5.84
CA PHE A 96 4.67 -10.86 6.10
C PHE A 96 5.26 -10.96 7.51
N VAL A 97 5.18 -12.15 8.10
CA VAL A 97 5.83 -12.47 9.36
C VAL A 97 6.71 -13.70 9.16
N GLN A 98 7.90 -13.66 9.73
CA GLN A 98 8.85 -14.77 9.72
C GLN A 98 9.51 -14.90 11.09
N ALA A 99 9.99 -16.09 11.45
CA ALA A 99 10.77 -16.26 12.67
C ALA A 99 12.09 -15.48 12.56
N ASP A 100 12.49 -14.80 13.63
CA ASP A 100 13.74 -14.06 13.68
C ASP A 100 14.91 -15.04 13.90
N LYS A 101 15.33 -15.73 12.83
CA LYS A 101 16.47 -16.66 12.85
C LYS A 101 17.77 -15.93 12.53
N SER A 102 18.10 -14.89 13.29
CA SER A 102 19.26 -14.03 13.07
C SER A 102 20.62 -14.64 13.46
N SER A 103 20.77 -15.97 13.61
CA SER A 103 22.04 -16.51 14.17
C SER A 103 22.59 -17.82 13.60
N VAL A 104 22.00 -18.47 12.59
CA VAL A 104 22.53 -19.77 12.09
C VAL A 104 22.64 -19.86 10.56
N SER A 105 22.13 -18.89 9.79
CA SER A 105 22.00 -19.02 8.33
C SER A 105 23.16 -18.42 7.52
N GLU A 106 24.17 -17.82 8.15
CA GLU A 106 25.28 -17.17 7.42
C GLU A 106 26.45 -18.13 7.13
N LEU A 107 26.55 -19.26 7.85
CA LEU A 107 27.66 -20.23 7.73
C LEU A 107 27.30 -21.52 6.98
N LEU A 108 26.02 -21.81 6.79
CA LEU A 108 25.53 -22.91 5.94
C LEU A 108 24.71 -22.28 4.82
N GLY A 109 25.24 -22.29 3.59
CA GLY A 109 24.62 -21.71 2.41
C GLY A 109 23.12 -21.99 2.34
N ALA A 110 22.34 -20.92 2.53
CA ALA A 110 20.94 -20.75 2.14
C ALA A 110 20.06 -22.02 2.13
N GLN A 111 19.67 -22.56 3.29
CA GLN A 111 18.53 -23.50 3.31
C GLN A 111 17.72 -23.60 4.62
N LEU A 112 17.85 -22.64 5.54
CA LEU A 112 17.02 -22.59 6.77
C LEU A 112 16.42 -21.20 7.05
N ALA A 113 16.47 -20.29 6.07
CA ALA A 113 15.78 -19.01 6.15
C ALA A 113 14.28 -19.26 6.41
N SER A 114 13.74 -18.63 7.44
CA SER A 114 12.31 -18.72 7.73
C SER A 114 11.54 -18.18 6.53
N VAL A 115 10.66 -18.99 5.94
CA VAL A 115 9.81 -18.57 4.82
C VAL A 115 8.86 -17.48 5.34
N PRO A 116 8.78 -16.30 4.70
CA PRO A 116 7.82 -15.27 5.09
C PRO A 116 6.38 -15.73 4.85
N GLU A 117 5.57 -15.69 5.90
CA GLU A 117 4.15 -16.00 5.81
C GLU A 117 3.33 -14.72 5.68
N LEU A 118 2.43 -14.66 4.69
CA LEU A 118 1.48 -13.56 4.58
C LEU A 118 0.55 -13.58 5.79
N LYS A 119 0.50 -12.49 6.55
CA LYS A 119 -0.40 -12.37 7.69
C LYS A 119 -1.47 -11.31 7.52
N GLN A 120 -1.18 -10.23 6.82
CA GLN A 120 -2.14 -9.16 6.55
C GLN A 120 -1.94 -8.60 5.15
N VAL A 121 -3.00 -8.03 4.60
CA VAL A 121 -3.04 -7.24 3.39
C VAL A 121 -3.58 -5.87 3.76
N VAL A 122 -2.81 -4.84 3.43
CA VAL A 122 -3.21 -3.45 3.58
C VAL A 122 -3.69 -2.92 2.24
N ILE A 123 -4.85 -2.28 2.21
CA ILE A 123 -5.41 -1.61 1.05
C ILE A 123 -5.55 -0.11 1.34
N VAL A 124 -5.13 0.73 0.40
CA VAL A 124 -5.39 2.18 0.42
C VAL A 124 -6.24 2.53 -0.80
N PHE A 125 -7.35 3.21 -0.57
CA PHE A 125 -8.22 3.73 -1.62
C PHE A 125 -8.80 5.08 -1.22
N GLY A 126 -8.38 6.14 -1.93
CA GLY A 126 -8.64 7.52 -1.51
C GLY A 126 -8.08 7.76 -0.11
N ASP A 127 -8.96 8.12 0.83
CA ASP A 127 -8.59 8.37 2.22
C ASP A 127 -8.71 7.16 3.14
N ARG A 128 -9.18 6.01 2.63
CA ARG A 128 -9.42 4.82 3.43
C ARG A 128 -8.19 3.93 3.44
N VAL A 129 -7.75 3.53 4.63
CA VAL A 129 -6.73 2.50 4.87
C VAL A 129 -7.42 1.32 5.54
N LEU A 130 -7.29 0.13 4.97
CA LEU A 130 -7.91 -1.10 5.46
C LEU A 130 -6.82 -2.16 5.65
N MET A 131 -6.84 -2.85 6.79
CA MET A 131 -5.94 -3.98 7.06
C MET A 131 -6.80 -5.23 7.34
N ARG A 132 -6.59 -6.29 6.57
CA ARG A 132 -7.29 -7.57 6.73
C ARG A 132 -6.37 -8.77 6.54
N PRO A 133 -6.66 -9.94 7.13
CA PRO A 133 -5.88 -11.17 6.97
C PRO A 133 -5.72 -11.64 5.51
N THR A 134 -6.75 -11.48 4.67
CA THR A 134 -6.75 -11.96 3.29
C THR A 134 -7.08 -10.86 2.29
N LEU A 135 -6.59 -11.01 1.05
CA LEU A 135 -6.94 -10.12 -0.05
C LEU A 135 -8.46 -10.08 -0.27
N LYS A 136 -9.11 -11.23 -0.21
CA LYS A 136 -10.57 -11.34 -0.40
C LYS A 136 -11.32 -10.51 0.63
N GLU A 137 -10.94 -10.59 1.90
CA GLU A 137 -11.53 -9.78 2.97
C GLU A 137 -11.22 -8.30 2.83
N ALA A 138 -10.00 -7.94 2.45
CA ALA A 138 -9.59 -6.55 2.23
C ALA A 138 -10.42 -5.90 1.12
N VAL A 139 -10.60 -6.61 0.01
CA VAL A 139 -11.43 -6.15 -1.12
C VAL A 139 -12.90 -6.10 -0.73
N ALA A 140 -13.43 -7.10 -0.02
CA ALA A 140 -14.81 -7.07 0.46
C ALA A 140 -15.07 -5.86 1.38
N ALA A 141 -14.12 -5.55 2.28
CA ALA A 141 -14.20 -4.41 3.18
C ALA A 141 -14.17 -3.06 2.45
N LEU A 142 -13.57 -2.98 1.25
CA LEU A 142 -13.56 -1.74 0.45
C LEU A 142 -14.97 -1.35 -0.03
N PHE A 143 -15.79 -2.36 -0.31
CA PHE A 143 -17.16 -2.21 -0.82
C PHE A 143 -18.23 -2.29 0.27
N ALA A 144 -17.89 -2.75 1.46
CA ALA A 144 -18.74 -2.63 2.64
C ALA A 144 -18.72 -1.18 3.15
N GLN A 145 -19.89 -0.57 3.36
CA GLN A 145 -20.05 0.85 3.72
C GLN A 145 -19.71 1.15 5.21
N ASP A 146 -19.12 0.22 5.95
CA ASP A 146 -19.20 0.18 7.43
C ASP A 146 -17.86 0.31 8.18
N GLU A 147 -16.89 1.13 7.73
CA GLU A 147 -15.78 1.51 8.64
C GLU A 147 -15.64 3.02 8.83
N PRO A 148 -15.53 3.49 10.08
CA PRO A 148 -15.21 4.88 10.39
C PRO A 148 -13.80 5.17 9.88
N SER A 149 -13.69 6.15 8.97
CA SER A 149 -12.41 6.77 8.62
C SER A 149 -11.86 7.48 9.85
N VAL A 150 -10.62 7.18 10.24
CA VAL A 150 -9.89 8.00 11.22
C VAL A 150 -9.72 9.39 10.59
N PRO A 151 -10.26 10.47 11.18
CA PRO A 151 -9.95 11.82 10.71
C PRO A 151 -8.46 12.06 10.93
N GLY A 152 -7.77 12.52 9.89
CA GLY A 152 -6.37 12.98 9.99
C GLY A 152 -6.24 14.11 11.01
N PRO A 153 -5.01 14.46 11.43
CA PRO A 153 -4.79 15.46 12.47
C PRO A 153 -5.48 16.76 12.07
N THR A 154 -6.47 17.18 12.88
CA THR A 154 -7.02 18.52 12.83
C THR A 154 -5.86 19.50 12.95
N GLU A 155 -5.62 20.23 11.87
CA GLU A 155 -4.83 21.44 11.86
C GLU A 155 -5.42 22.36 12.93
N ALA A 156 -4.76 22.41 14.09
CA ALA A 156 -5.18 23.22 15.21
C ALA A 156 -5.22 24.67 14.76
N ALA A 157 -6.40 25.27 14.90
CA ALA A 157 -6.67 26.67 14.68
C ALA A 157 -5.64 27.55 15.39
N THR A 158 -4.93 28.37 14.63
CA THR A 158 -4.36 29.63 15.15
C THR A 158 -5.49 30.66 15.13
N GLU A 159 -6.33 30.64 16.16
CA GLU A 159 -7.07 31.81 16.61
C GLU A 159 -6.36 32.36 17.85
N GLU A 160 -5.45 33.31 17.67
CA GLU A 160 -5.12 34.27 18.72
C GLU A 160 -5.70 35.62 18.30
N GLN A 161 -6.95 35.85 18.71
CA GLN A 161 -7.39 37.20 19.05
C GLN A 161 -6.73 37.57 20.39
N THR A 162 -5.94 38.63 20.41
CA THR A 162 -5.79 39.47 21.61
C THR A 162 -5.78 40.92 21.16
N SER A 163 -6.97 41.52 21.23
CA SER A 163 -7.14 42.94 21.42
C SER A 163 -7.57 43.09 22.88
N GLU A 164 -6.68 43.59 23.75
CA GLU A 164 -7.05 44.41 24.92
C GLU A 164 -5.80 44.95 25.63
N SER A 165 -5.50 46.25 25.43
CA SER A 165 -5.04 47.25 26.41
C SER A 165 -4.47 48.48 25.71
#